data_AF-A0A9X2GRY0-F1
#
_entry.id   AF-A0A9X2GRY0-F1
#
_cell.length_a   1.000
_cell.length_b   1.000
_cell.length_c   1.000
_cell.angle_alpha   90.00
_cell.angle_beta   90.00
_cell.angle_gamma   90.00
#
_symmetry.space_group_name_H-M   'P 1'
#
loop_
_entity.id
_entity.type
_entity.pdbx_description
1 polymer ?
#
loop_
_entity_poly.entity_id
_entity_poly.type
_entity_poly.pdbx_seq_one_letter_code
_entity_poly.pdbx_strand_id
1 'polypeptide(L)'
;MSTVLPEWFYPAPPGGWTADMLDHLPPDAPRHVELIDGSLIKYSDAGIKHFRRVEQEDGIPVVYTFELEPAVTAYVPTGIHRRRLRTNIGFDVDVDLDLEKVRR
;
A
#
# COMPACT_ATOMS: atom_id res chain seq x y z
N MET A 1 -17.98 5.83 -3.45
CA MET A 1 -18.31 7.00 -2.60
C MET A 1 -16.99 7.64 -2.21
N SER A 2 -16.73 8.88 -2.64
CA SER A 2 -15.59 9.65 -2.16
C SER A 2 -15.83 9.94 -0.67
N THR A 3 -15.00 9.39 0.22
CA THR A 3 -15.10 9.71 1.64
C THR A 3 -14.47 11.09 1.81
N VAL A 4 -15.24 12.04 2.34
CA VAL A 4 -14.67 13.30 2.80
C VAL A 4 -13.70 12.94 3.93
N LEU A 5 -12.45 13.39 3.84
CA LEU A 5 -11.46 13.12 4.89
C LEU A 5 -11.91 13.81 6.19
N PRO A 6 -11.83 13.15 7.35
CA PRO A 6 -12.18 13.76 8.63
C PRO A 6 -11.30 14.98 8.95
N GLU A 7 -11.82 15.96 9.69
CA GLU A 7 -11.03 17.15 10.08
C GLU A 7 -9.80 16.80 10.94
N TRP A 8 -9.88 15.74 11.76
CA TRP A 8 -8.73 15.29 12.55
C TRP A 8 -7.60 14.71 11.68
N PHE A 9 -7.87 14.36 10.42
CA PHE A 9 -6.89 13.79 9.50
C PHE A 9 -5.85 14.83 9.05
N TYR A 10 -6.23 16.11 8.99
CA TYR A 10 -5.34 17.20 8.59
C TYR A 10 -5.70 18.53 9.28
N PRO A 11 -4.74 19.28 9.86
CA PRO A 11 -3.30 19.04 9.83
C PRO A 11 -2.85 17.95 10.82
N ALA A 12 -1.62 17.44 10.65
CA ALA A 12 -1.06 16.45 11.56
C ALA A 12 -0.94 16.99 13.01
N PRO A 13 -1.00 16.13 14.03
CA PRO A 13 -0.74 16.49 15.41
C PRO A 13 0.64 17.16 15.59
N PRO A 14 0.84 17.96 16.66
CA PRO A 14 2.16 18.48 17.01
C PRO A 14 3.17 17.34 17.15
N GLY A 15 4.26 17.38 16.39
CA GLY A 15 5.26 16.30 16.34
C GLY A 15 4.99 15.20 15.30
N GLY A 16 3.86 15.28 14.59
CA GLY A 16 3.45 14.31 13.57
C GLY A 16 2.71 13.10 14.15
N TRP A 17 2.18 12.30 13.24
CA TRP A 17 1.58 11.01 13.53
C TRP A 17 2.65 9.97 13.86
N THR A 18 2.35 9.07 14.79
CA THR A 18 3.21 7.93 15.15
C THR A 18 2.55 6.60 14.77
N ALA A 19 3.35 5.53 14.72
CA ALA A 19 2.84 4.19 14.45
C ALA A 19 1.80 3.76 15.52
N ASP A 20 2.06 4.03 16.80
CA ASP A 20 1.10 3.71 17.88
C ASP A 20 -0.23 4.45 17.71
N MET A 21 -0.21 5.69 17.19
CA MET A 21 -1.45 6.43 16.88
C MET A 21 -2.20 5.82 15.69
N LEU A 22 -1.46 5.30 14.70
CA LEU A 22 -2.03 4.60 13.54
C LEU A 22 -2.76 3.32 13.98
N ASP A 23 -2.22 2.57 14.94
CA ASP A 23 -2.84 1.36 15.49
C ASP A 23 -4.14 1.64 16.27
N HIS A 24 -4.37 2.90 16.63
CA HIS A 24 -5.52 3.35 17.43
C HIS A 24 -6.39 4.38 16.71
N LEU A 25 -6.38 4.38 15.36
CA LEU A 25 -7.27 5.24 14.58
C LEU A 25 -8.75 4.97 14.90
N PRO A 26 -9.60 6.02 14.87
CA PRO A 26 -11.01 5.86 15.16
C PRO A 26 -11.71 5.02 14.07
N PRO A 27 -12.85 4.37 14.37
CA PRO A 27 -13.50 3.45 13.43
C PRO A 27 -13.96 4.07 12.10
N ASP A 28 -14.13 5.39 12.07
CA ASP A 28 -14.50 6.18 10.89
C ASP A 28 -13.29 6.65 10.06
N ALA A 29 -12.07 6.26 10.46
CA ALA A 29 -10.87 6.58 9.72
C ALA A 29 -10.94 6.10 8.26
N PRO A 30 -10.36 6.87 7.31
CA PRO A 30 -10.27 6.44 5.93
C PRO A 30 -9.58 5.08 5.85
N ARG A 31 -10.05 4.22 4.95
CA ARG A 31 -9.39 2.93 4.68
C ARG A 31 -8.12 3.17 3.86
N HIS A 32 -7.11 2.32 4.07
CA HIS A 32 -5.84 2.32 3.34
C HIS A 32 -5.05 3.63 3.52
N VAL A 33 -4.88 4.02 4.78
CA VAL A 33 -4.05 5.14 5.18
C VAL A 33 -2.68 4.60 5.56
N GLU A 34 -1.63 5.29 5.11
CA GLU A 34 -0.24 4.99 5.42
C GLU A 34 0.38 6.16 6.20
N LEU A 35 1.25 5.82 7.15
CA LEU A 35 2.08 6.79 7.86
C LEU A 35 3.38 7.00 7.09
N ILE A 36 3.59 8.20 6.55
CA ILE A 36 4.84 8.58 5.85
C ILE A 36 5.34 9.90 6.45
N ASP A 37 6.58 9.88 6.95
CA ASP A 37 7.25 11.06 7.52
C ASP A 37 6.41 11.84 8.53
N GLY A 38 5.67 11.13 9.40
CA GLY A 38 4.80 11.75 10.41
C GLY A 38 3.46 12.25 9.87
N SER A 39 3.10 11.93 8.63
CA SER A 39 1.83 12.31 8.00
C SER A 39 1.00 11.09 7.65
N LEU A 40 -0.31 11.16 7.91
CA LEU A 40 -1.26 10.18 7.38
C LEU A 40 -1.59 10.56 5.95
N ILE A 41 -1.39 9.63 5.03
CA ILE A 41 -1.74 9.80 3.63
C ILE A 41 -2.64 8.65 3.17
N LYS A 42 -3.62 8.94 2.33
CA LYS A 42 -4.30 7.90 1.58
C LYS A 42 -3.49 7.64 0.31
N TYR A 43 -2.81 6.51 0.22
CA TYR A 43 -1.83 6.26 -0.85
C TYR A 43 -2.44 6.32 -2.27
N SER A 44 -3.76 6.15 -2.40
CA SER A 44 -4.50 6.31 -3.65
C SER A 44 -4.49 7.75 -4.18
N ASP A 45 -4.38 8.74 -3.29
CA ASP A 45 -4.46 10.15 -3.65
C ASP A 45 -3.13 10.63 -4.27
N ALA A 46 -2.05 9.87 -4.10
CA ALA A 46 -0.79 10.08 -4.80
C ALA A 46 -0.88 9.84 -6.32
N GLY A 47 -1.98 9.24 -6.81
CA GLY A 47 -2.21 9.04 -8.25
C GLY A 47 -1.30 7.99 -8.91
N ILE A 48 -0.63 7.15 -8.11
CA ILE A 48 0.25 6.09 -8.63
C ILE A 48 -0.63 5.00 -9.25
N LYS A 49 -0.54 4.84 -10.58
CA LYS A 49 -1.43 3.92 -11.32
C LYS A 49 -1.23 2.45 -10.95
N HIS A 50 0.01 2.04 -10.71
CA HIS A 50 0.36 0.64 -10.45
C HIS A 50 1.15 0.55 -9.15
N PHE A 51 0.50 -0.02 -8.14
CA PHE A 51 1.06 -0.18 -6.80
C PHE A 51 1.37 -1.65 -6.54
N ARG A 52 2.49 -1.93 -5.87
CA ARG A 52 2.89 -3.29 -5.50
C ARG A 52 3.29 -3.30 -4.04
N ARG A 53 2.63 -4.14 -3.25
CA ARG A 53 2.95 -4.35 -1.84
C ARG A 53 3.72 -5.65 -1.68
N VAL A 54 4.89 -5.59 -1.05
CA VAL A 54 5.72 -6.76 -0.76
C VAL A 54 5.54 -7.08 0.72
N GLU A 55 5.06 -8.28 1.01
CA GLU A 55 4.89 -8.81 2.37
C GLU A 55 5.75 -10.05 2.56
N GLN A 56 5.91 -10.48 3.81
CA GLN A 56 6.52 -11.77 4.13
C GLN A 56 5.43 -12.77 4.56
N GLU A 57 5.36 -13.92 3.91
CA GLU A 57 4.59 -15.10 4.37
C GLU A 57 5.59 -16.25 4.59
N ASP A 58 5.66 -16.81 5.80
CA ASP A 58 6.53 -17.94 6.15
C ASP A 58 8.01 -17.76 5.74
N GLY A 59 8.54 -16.55 5.86
CA GLY A 59 9.92 -16.22 5.47
C GLY A 59 10.14 -16.04 3.97
N ILE A 60 9.09 -16.11 3.15
CA ILE A 60 9.13 -15.95 1.69
C ILE A 60 8.45 -14.63 1.30
N PRO A 61 9.03 -13.84 0.39
CA PRO A 61 8.38 -12.63 -0.10
C PRO A 61 7.16 -12.97 -0.96
N VAL A 62 6.06 -12.28 -0.70
CA VAL A 62 4.81 -12.35 -1.45
C VAL A 62 4.47 -10.97 -1.97
N VAL A 63 4.21 -10.87 -3.27
CA VAL A 63 3.90 -9.58 -3.92
C VAL A 63 2.43 -9.51 -4.26
N TYR A 64 1.74 -8.51 -3.73
CA TYR A 64 0.38 -8.13 -4.11
C TYR A 64 0.48 -7.01 -5.14
N THR A 65 -0.23 -7.15 -6.26
CA THR A 65 -0.31 -6.12 -7.30
C THR A 65 -1.66 -5.45 -7.27
N PHE A 66 -1.67 -4.14 -7.47
CA PHE A 66 -2.86 -3.31 -7.48
C PHE A 66 -2.82 -2.29 -8.61
N GLU A 67 -4.01 -1.92 -9.08
CA GLU A 67 -4.21 -0.80 -10.00
C GLU A 67 -5.11 0.26 -9.34
N LEU A 68 -4.83 1.53 -9.58
CA LEU A 68 -5.67 2.62 -9.10
C LEU A 68 -6.91 2.74 -9.97
N GLU A 69 -8.11 2.54 -9.39
CA GLU A 69 -9.38 2.82 -10.05
C GLU A 69 -9.68 4.33 -9.95
N PRO A 70 -9.57 5.10 -11.06
CA PRO A 70 -9.68 6.56 -11.03
C PRO A 70 -11.06 7.03 -10.59
N ALA A 71 -12.14 6.28 -10.89
CA ALA A 71 -13.49 6.72 -10.56
C ALA A 71 -13.76 6.73 -9.04
N VAL A 72 -13.08 5.88 -8.28
CA VAL A 72 -13.27 5.78 -6.82
C VAL A 72 -12.03 6.18 -6.01
N THR A 73 -10.90 6.46 -6.68
CA THR A 73 -9.61 6.78 -6.05
C THR A 73 -9.27 5.74 -4.98
N ALA A 74 -9.21 4.48 -5.41
CA ALA A 74 -8.91 3.33 -4.57
C ALA A 74 -8.14 2.27 -5.36
N TYR A 75 -7.28 1.52 -4.68
CA TYR A 75 -6.54 0.42 -5.29
C TYR A 75 -7.39 -0.84 -5.38
N VAL A 76 -7.46 -1.42 -6.58
CA VAL A 76 -8.09 -2.72 -6.84
C VAL A 76 -7.00 -3.80 -6.98
N PRO A 77 -7.11 -4.96 -6.29
CA PRO A 77 -6.13 -6.03 -6.43
C PRO A 77 -6.18 -6.63 -7.84
N THR A 78 -5.02 -6.77 -8.47
CA THR A 78 -4.85 -7.40 -9.79
C THR A 78 -4.16 -8.76 -9.72
N GLY A 79 -3.51 -9.09 -8.59
CA GLY A 79 -2.85 -10.39 -8.44
C GLY A 79 -2.09 -10.56 -7.12
N ILE A 80 -1.80 -11.81 -6.79
CA ILE A 80 -0.95 -12.22 -5.66
C ILE A 80 0.08 -13.20 -6.21
N HIS A 81 1.36 -12.89 -6.04
CA HIS A 81 2.46 -13.61 -6.64
C HIS A 81 3.34 -14.24 -5.56
N ARG A 82 3.55 -15.56 -5.69
CA ARG A 82 4.45 -16.36 -4.84
C ARG A 82 5.49 -17.00 -5.74
N ARG A 83 6.74 -17.09 -5.27
CA ARG A 83 7.93 -17.61 -6.00
C ARG A 83 8.36 -16.82 -7.24
N ARG A 84 7.44 -16.25 -8.02
CA ARG A 84 7.78 -15.43 -9.19
C ARG A 84 6.72 -14.37 -9.43
N LEU A 85 7.13 -13.12 -9.52
CA LEU A 85 6.31 -12.03 -10.02
C LEU A 85 6.52 -11.94 -11.53
N ARG A 86 5.47 -12.19 -12.31
CA ARG A 86 5.45 -11.90 -13.75
C ARG A 86 4.21 -11.12 -14.10
N THR A 87 4.39 -9.92 -14.64
CA THR A 87 3.30 -9.03 -15.04
C THR A 87 3.78 -8.07 -16.12
N ASN A 88 2.88 -7.66 -17.00
CA ASN A 88 3.08 -6.60 -17.98
C ASN A 88 2.27 -5.34 -17.64
N ILE A 89 1.61 -5.32 -16.48
CA ILE A 89 0.81 -4.18 -16.02
C ILE A 89 1.75 -3.06 -15.56
N GLY A 90 1.61 -1.90 -16.20
CA GLY A 90 2.49 -0.74 -16.07
C GLY A 90 3.77 -0.86 -16.90
N PHE A 91 4.46 -1.98 -16.78
CA PHE A 91 5.64 -2.36 -17.55
C PHE A 91 5.95 -3.84 -17.36
N ASP A 92 6.73 -4.42 -18.28
CA ASP A 92 7.16 -5.81 -18.19
C ASP A 92 8.07 -6.02 -16.97
N VAL A 93 7.67 -6.93 -16.10
CA VAL A 93 8.40 -7.33 -14.90
C VAL A 93 8.40 -8.83 -14.78
N ASP A 94 9.59 -9.35 -14.52
CA ASP A 94 9.83 -10.75 -14.25
C ASP A 94 10.89 -10.87 -13.15
N VAL A 95 10.44 -11.18 -11.93
CA VAL A 95 11.29 -11.23 -10.72
C VAL A 95 11.10 -12.57 -10.03
N ASP A 96 12.20 -13.27 -9.77
CA ASP A 96 12.21 -14.45 -8.91
C ASP A 96 12.08 -14.01 -7.44
N LEU A 97 11.10 -14.57 -6.74
CA LEU A 97 10.81 -14.31 -5.33
C LEU A 97 11.37 -15.43 -4.44
N ASP A 98 12.06 -16.43 -5.00
CA ASP A 98 12.75 -17.47 -4.26
C ASP A 98 14.13 -16.97 -3.77
N LEU A 99 14.17 -16.57 -2.49
CA LEU A 99 15.38 -16.03 -1.87
C LEU A 99 16.48 -17.07 -1.65
N GLU A 100 16.16 -18.37 -1.66
CA GLU A 100 17.17 -19.43 -1.53
C GLU A 100 18.19 -19.40 -2.67
N LYS A 101 17.77 -18.94 -3.85
CA LYS A 101 18.66 -18.79 -5.01
C LYS A 101 19.64 -17.63 -4.88
N VAL A 102 19.35 -16.65 -4.02
CA VAL A 102 20.16 -15.45 -3.82
C VAL A 102 21.20 -15.66 -2.71
N ARG A 103 20.96 -16.58 -1.78
CA ARG A 103 21.84 -16.87 -0.62
C ARG A 103 23.07 -17.74 -0.96
N ARG A 104 23.37 -17.96 -2.24
CA ARG A 104 24.42 -18.87 -2.71
C ARG A 104 25.72 -18.16 -3.07
#